data_AF-A0A645HYS4-F1
#
_entry.id   AF-A0A645HYS4-F1
#
_cell.length_a   1.000
_cell.length_b   1.000
_cell.length_c   1.000
_cell.angle_alpha   90.00
_cell.angle_beta   90.00
_cell.angle_gamma   90.00
#
_symmetry.space_group_name_H-M   'P 1'
#
loop_
_entity.id
_entity.type
_entity.pdbx_description
1 polymer ?
#
loop_
_entity_poly.entity_id
_entity_poly.type
_entity_poly.pdbx_seq_one_letter_code
_entity_poly.pdbx_strand_id
1 'polypeptide(L)'
;MSVFDSQGEQVAVFLDNKIPVYKFADVVYDAGMYFNYAFLVVEKNSFGQSVIEKLRAERQYLNMYKMKTFDDRGKKKYQIGWITTSVSKPRLIQDFKEQFEKSLILINDSQTLEEMKIFVEADGKMRNQRGDDLHDDLVIASALGVQGLKCGKWYL
;
A
#
# COMPACT_ATOMS: atom_id res chain seq x y z
N MET A 1 -1.25 -7.10 -3.02
CA MET A 1 -1.24 -6.89 -1.55
C MET A 1 0.08 -7.40 -1.00
N SER A 2 0.68 -6.68 -0.06
CA SER A 2 1.94 -7.03 0.62
C SER A 2 1.73 -6.89 2.13
N VAL A 3 2.20 -7.85 2.92
CA VAL A 3 2.04 -7.89 4.38
C VAL A 3 3.41 -7.89 5.03
N PHE A 4 3.60 -6.99 5.99
CA PHE A 4 4.82 -6.86 6.77
C PHE A 4 4.55 -7.17 8.24
N ASP A 5 5.52 -7.79 8.90
CA ASP A 5 5.51 -7.96 10.34
C ASP A 5 6.02 -6.71 11.07
N SER A 6 6.08 -6.78 12.40
CA SER A 6 6.55 -5.66 13.23
C SER A 6 8.04 -5.32 13.08
N GLN A 7 8.85 -6.22 12.51
CA GLN A 7 10.28 -6.03 12.29
C GLN A 7 10.59 -5.53 10.87
N GLY A 8 9.56 -5.35 10.03
CA GLY A 8 9.72 -4.89 8.65
C GLY A 8 9.99 -6.03 7.67
N GLU A 9 9.77 -7.28 8.05
CA GLU A 9 9.89 -8.43 7.13
C GLU A 9 8.59 -8.63 6.34
N GLN A 10 8.71 -8.79 5.02
CA GLN A 10 7.60 -9.15 4.15
C GLN A 10 7.25 -10.63 4.34
N VAL A 11 6.13 -10.90 5.00
CA VAL A 11 5.71 -12.25 5.40
C VAL A 11 4.65 -12.86 4.49
N ALA A 12 3.97 -12.05 3.68
CA ALA A 12 3.03 -12.54 2.68
C ALA A 12 2.83 -11.55 1.53
N VAL A 13 2.56 -12.11 0.35
CA VAL A 13 2.17 -11.37 -0.85
C VAL A 13 0.97 -12.07 -1.47
N PHE A 14 0.04 -11.27 -1.99
CA PHE A 14 -1.07 -11.74 -2.79
C PHE A 14 -1.17 -10.90 -4.06
N LEU A 15 -1.07 -11.54 -5.22
CA LEU A 15 -1.20 -10.94 -6.54
C LEU A 15 -2.13 -11.79 -7.39
N ASP A 16 -3.26 -11.21 -7.81
CA ASP A 16 -4.20 -11.86 -8.71
C ASP A 16 -4.96 -10.79 -9.52
N ASN A 17 -4.83 -10.83 -10.84
CA ASN A 17 -5.44 -9.87 -11.77
C ASN A 17 -6.84 -10.29 -12.26
N LYS A 18 -7.34 -11.46 -11.84
CA LYS A 18 -8.60 -12.05 -12.30
C LYS A 18 -9.70 -11.98 -11.25
N ILE A 19 -9.36 -11.72 -9.98
CA ILE A 19 -10.35 -11.61 -8.93
C ILE A 19 -11.15 -10.30 -9.05
N PRO A 20 -12.49 -10.36 -8.95
CA PRO A 20 -13.31 -9.17 -8.84
C PRO A 20 -13.02 -8.41 -7.54
N VAL A 21 -13.12 -7.08 -7.58
CA VAL A 21 -12.83 -6.16 -6.45
C VAL A 21 -13.57 -6.55 -5.17
N TYR A 22 -14.84 -6.96 -5.26
CA TYR A 22 -15.60 -7.35 -4.07
C TYR A 22 -15.05 -8.62 -3.41
N LYS A 23 -14.51 -9.58 -4.18
CA LYS A 23 -13.86 -10.77 -3.63
C LYS A 23 -12.48 -10.43 -3.08
N PHE A 24 -11.78 -9.51 -3.75
CA PHE A 24 -10.50 -9.02 -3.24
C PHE A 24 -10.65 -8.38 -1.86
N ALA A 25 -11.72 -7.64 -1.60
CA ALA A 25 -12.00 -7.10 -0.27
C ALA A 25 -12.17 -8.19 0.81
N ASP A 26 -12.75 -9.35 0.46
CA ASP A 26 -12.84 -10.49 1.36
C ASP A 26 -11.45 -11.10 1.62
N VAL A 27 -10.60 -11.22 0.58
CA VAL A 27 -9.20 -11.67 0.72
C VAL A 27 -8.41 -10.74 1.65
N VAL A 28 -8.56 -9.43 1.49
CA VAL A 28 -7.91 -8.43 2.35
C VAL A 28 -8.41 -8.53 3.80
N TYR A 29 -9.71 -8.75 3.99
CA TYR A 29 -10.29 -8.96 5.31
C TYR A 29 -9.69 -10.21 5.98
N ASP A 30 -9.71 -11.34 5.29
CA ASP A 30 -9.22 -12.61 5.82
C ASP A 30 -7.74 -12.53 6.14
N ALA A 31 -6.93 -11.92 5.27
CA ALA A 31 -5.52 -11.66 5.54
C ALA A 31 -5.33 -10.75 6.77
N GLY A 32 -6.10 -9.65 6.86
CA GLY A 32 -6.07 -8.77 8.01
C GLY A 32 -6.34 -9.51 9.32
N MET A 33 -7.37 -10.36 9.35
CA MET A 33 -7.71 -11.17 10.52
C MET A 33 -6.66 -12.24 10.83
N TYR A 34 -6.14 -12.92 9.79
CA TYR A 34 -5.11 -13.96 9.92
C TYR A 34 -3.81 -13.40 10.52
N PHE A 35 -3.40 -12.20 10.12
CA PHE A 35 -2.24 -11.49 10.65
C PHE A 35 -2.60 -10.62 11.87
N ASN A 36 -3.36 -11.20 12.81
CA ASN A 36 -3.71 -10.60 14.11
C ASN A 36 -4.40 -9.23 14.01
N TYR A 37 -5.40 -9.08 13.14
CA TYR A 37 -6.11 -7.82 12.91
C TYR A 37 -5.17 -6.70 12.40
N ALA A 38 -4.39 -7.03 11.37
CA ALA A 38 -3.36 -6.18 10.78
C ALA A 38 -3.82 -4.75 10.47
N PHE A 39 -2.91 -3.79 10.60
CA PHE A 39 -3.17 -2.41 10.21
C PHE A 39 -3.16 -2.24 8.69
N LEU A 40 -4.32 -1.96 8.09
CA LEU A 40 -4.45 -1.91 6.63
C LEU A 40 -4.12 -0.53 6.06
N VAL A 41 -3.28 -0.51 5.02
CA VAL A 41 -2.97 0.69 4.22
C VAL A 41 -3.48 0.48 2.80
N VAL A 42 -4.73 0.87 2.55
CA VAL A 42 -5.37 0.73 1.23
C VAL A 42 -5.18 2.02 0.43
N GLU A 43 -4.69 1.92 -0.80
CA GLU A 43 -4.69 3.06 -1.72
C GLU A 43 -6.13 3.44 -2.08
N LYS A 44 -6.47 4.71 -1.92
CA LYS A 44 -7.77 5.27 -2.25
C LYS A 44 -7.79 5.74 -3.70
N ASN A 45 -7.87 4.76 -4.61
CA ASN A 45 -8.20 4.95 -6.02
C ASN A 45 -9.66 4.50 -6.28
N SER A 46 -10.11 4.44 -7.54
CA SER A 46 -11.49 4.04 -7.88
C SER A 46 -11.88 2.67 -7.32
N PHE A 47 -11.01 1.66 -7.44
CA PHE A 47 -11.26 0.31 -6.95
C PHE A 47 -11.01 0.18 -5.44
N GLY A 48 -9.96 0.81 -4.93
CA GLY A 48 -9.61 0.82 -3.52
C GLY A 48 -10.66 1.50 -2.65
N GLN A 49 -11.37 2.51 -3.17
CA GLN A 49 -12.52 3.09 -2.49
C GLN A 49 -13.61 2.03 -2.22
N SER A 50 -13.94 1.19 -3.21
CA SER A 50 -14.91 0.10 -3.02
C SER A 50 -14.42 -0.95 -2.02
N VAL A 51 -13.11 -1.25 -2.01
CA VAL A 51 -12.51 -2.15 -1.02
C VAL A 51 -12.66 -1.58 0.39
N ILE A 52 -12.34 -0.29 0.60
CA ILE A 52 -12.48 0.40 1.89
C ILE A 52 -13.95 0.41 2.34
N GLU A 53 -14.88 0.69 1.43
CA GLU A 53 -16.31 0.71 1.73
C GLU A 53 -16.80 -0.65 2.20
N LYS A 54 -16.49 -1.73 1.48
CA LYS A 54 -16.87 -3.09 1.86
C LYS A 54 -16.26 -3.50 3.21
N LEU A 55 -14.95 -3.27 3.40
CA LEU A 55 -14.27 -3.59 4.65
C LEU A 55 -14.89 -2.87 5.85
N ARG A 56 -15.34 -1.62 5.69
CA ARG A 56 -15.93 -0.85 6.79
C ARG A 56 -17.40 -1.12 7.00
N ALA A 57 -18.19 -1.08 5.93
CA ALA A 57 -19.65 -1.15 6.01
C ALA A 57 -20.12 -2.58 6.30
N GLU A 58 -19.56 -3.57 5.59
CA GLU A 58 -20.01 -4.97 5.69
C GLU A 58 -19.22 -5.74 6.74
N ARG A 59 -17.91 -5.51 6.83
CA ARG A 59 -17.00 -6.30 7.70
C ARG A 59 -16.62 -5.60 9.00
N GLN A 60 -16.99 -4.33 9.18
CA GLN A 60 -16.68 -3.53 10.38
C GLN A 60 -15.17 -3.51 10.71
N TYR A 61 -14.29 -3.58 9.71
CA TYR A 61 -12.85 -3.50 9.88
C TYR A 61 -12.42 -2.05 10.07
N LEU A 62 -11.95 -1.69 11.26
CA LEU A 62 -11.68 -0.29 11.63
C LEU A 62 -10.17 0.05 11.67
N ASN A 63 -9.30 -0.95 11.79
CA ASN A 63 -7.85 -0.79 11.93
C ASN A 63 -7.19 -0.44 10.58
N MET A 64 -7.38 0.80 10.14
CA MET A 64 -6.93 1.28 8.83
C MET A 64 -6.20 2.61 8.92
N TYR A 65 -5.27 2.82 7.98
CA TYR A 65 -4.56 4.07 7.78
C TYR A 65 -5.51 5.23 7.46
N LYS A 66 -5.17 6.40 7.99
CA LYS A 66 -5.87 7.65 7.74
C LYS A 66 -4.88 8.71 7.30
N MET A 67 -4.93 9.09 6.02
CA MET A 67 -4.13 10.18 5.48
C MET A 67 -4.69 11.53 5.95
N LYS A 68 -3.79 12.40 6.41
CA LYS A 68 -4.12 13.79 6.71
C LYS A 68 -4.17 14.59 5.41
N THR A 69 -5.31 15.22 5.14
CA THR A 69 -5.53 16.14 4.03
C THR A 69 -5.96 17.51 4.55
N PHE A 70 -6.04 18.49 3.66
CA PHE A 70 -6.59 19.82 3.94
C PHE A 70 -7.77 20.08 3.01
N ASP A 71 -8.81 20.74 3.50
CA ASP A 71 -9.90 21.24 2.65
C ASP A 71 -9.52 22.58 2.00
N ASP A 72 -10.41 23.09 1.14
CA ASP A 72 -10.20 24.36 0.43
C ASP A 72 -10.07 25.57 1.37
N ARG A 73 -10.46 25.42 2.64
CA ARG A 73 -10.37 26.43 3.69
C ARG A 73 -9.16 26.21 4.61
N GLY A 74 -8.27 25.28 4.26
CA GLY A 74 -7.06 24.96 5.02
C GLY A 74 -7.30 24.18 6.32
N LYS A 75 -8.52 23.67 6.58
CA LYS A 75 -8.80 22.85 7.77
C LYS A 75 -8.31 21.43 7.56
N LYS A 76 -7.72 20.88 8.62
CA LYS A 76 -7.24 19.49 8.65
C LYS A 76 -8.43 18.53 8.57
N LYS A 77 -8.37 17.59 7.63
CA LYS A 77 -9.32 16.48 7.47
C LYS A 77 -8.54 15.18 7.46
N TYR A 78 -9.09 14.12 8.02
CA TYR A 78 -8.54 12.77 7.90
C TYR A 78 -9.39 11.96 6.96
N GLN A 79 -8.77 11.33 5.97
CA GLN A 79 -9.42 10.43 5.04
C GLN A 79 -8.85 9.03 5.23
N ILE A 80 -9.72 8.03 5.23
CA ILE A 80 -9.29 6.62 5.31
C ILE A 80 -8.61 6.23 4.00
N GLY A 81 -7.54 5.45 4.11
CA GLY A 81 -6.70 5.06 3.00
C GLY A 81 -5.61 6.08 2.67
N TRP A 82 -4.74 5.70 1.74
CA TRP A 82 -3.67 6.52 1.19
C TRP A 82 -4.13 7.16 -0.12
N ILE A 83 -4.02 8.48 -0.24
CA ILE A 83 -4.39 9.20 -1.46
C ILE A 83 -3.13 9.47 -2.27
N THR A 84 -3.04 8.84 -3.44
CA THR A 84 -1.94 9.03 -4.37
C THR A 84 -2.17 10.29 -5.21
N THR A 85 -1.21 11.20 -5.17
CA THR A 85 -1.16 12.45 -5.94
C THR A 85 0.23 12.61 -6.54
N SER A 86 0.41 13.62 -7.40
CA SER A 86 1.73 13.98 -7.92
C SER A 86 2.74 14.32 -6.81
N VAL A 87 2.28 14.69 -5.62
CA VAL A 87 3.12 15.01 -4.46
C VAL A 87 3.34 13.79 -3.56
N SER A 88 2.32 12.96 -3.33
CA SER A 88 2.44 11.82 -2.41
C SER A 88 3.11 10.60 -3.05
N LYS A 89 3.00 10.38 -4.38
CA LYS A 89 3.64 9.23 -5.05
C LYS A 89 5.17 9.27 -4.93
N PRO A 90 5.88 10.38 -5.27
CA PRO A 90 7.34 10.42 -5.12
C PRO A 90 7.79 10.21 -3.68
N ARG A 91 7.05 10.77 -2.71
CA ARG A 91 7.34 10.58 -1.29
C ARG A 91 7.14 9.13 -0.84
N LEU A 92 6.09 8.46 -1.31
CA LEU A 92 5.82 7.05 -1.04
C LEU A 92 7.00 6.18 -1.46
N ILE A 93 7.48 6.39 -2.69
CA ILE A 93 8.61 5.63 -3.23
C ILE A 93 9.92 5.99 -2.54
N GLN A 94 10.18 7.27 -2.29
CA GLN A 94 11.39 7.72 -1.60
C GLN A 94 11.49 7.09 -0.21
N ASP A 95 10.37 7.05 0.52
CA ASP A 95 10.29 6.41 1.84
C ASP A 95 10.56 4.90 1.74
N PHE A 96 10.00 4.22 0.74
CA PHE A 96 10.23 2.78 0.50
C PHE A 96 11.71 2.51 0.21
N LYS A 97 12.31 3.28 -0.70
CA LYS A 97 13.72 3.20 -1.07
C LYS A 97 14.62 3.41 0.15
N GLU A 98 14.37 4.45 0.94
CA GLU A 98 15.15 4.74 2.14
C GLU A 98 15.10 3.57 3.15
N GLN A 99 13.94 2.97 3.35
CA GLN A 99 13.77 1.85 4.29
C GLN A 99 14.49 0.60 3.81
N PHE A 100 14.45 0.33 2.50
CA PHE A 100 15.18 -0.78 1.89
C PHE A 100 16.71 -0.57 1.97
N GLU A 101 17.22 0.60 1.57
CA GLU A 101 18.65 0.93 1.59
C GLU A 101 19.24 0.90 3.01
N LYS A 102 18.43 1.28 4.02
CA LYS A 102 18.83 1.22 5.43
C LYS A 102 18.65 -0.16 6.07
N SER A 103 18.25 -1.18 5.31
CA SER A 103 17.96 -2.53 5.82
C SER A 103 16.93 -2.54 6.96
N LEU A 104 15.98 -1.60 6.93
CA LEU A 104 14.86 -1.51 7.89
C LEU A 104 13.67 -2.37 7.47
N ILE A 105 13.67 -2.84 6.22
CA ILE A 105 12.70 -3.79 5.70
C ILE A 105 13.42 -4.92 4.95
N LEU A 106 12.80 -6.09 4.94
CA LEU A 106 13.23 -7.26 4.19
C LEU A 106 12.13 -7.65 3.20
N ILE A 107 12.45 -7.65 1.91
CA ILE A 107 11.56 -8.10 0.84
C ILE A 107 11.93 -9.53 0.47
N ASN A 108 10.98 -10.45 0.65
CA ASN A 108 11.19 -11.89 0.46
C ASN A 108 10.63 -12.38 -0.88
N ASP A 109 9.63 -11.71 -1.43
CA ASP A 109 8.97 -12.12 -2.66
C ASP A 109 9.82 -11.77 -3.90
N SER A 110 10.11 -12.79 -4.71
CA SER A 110 10.97 -12.64 -5.89
C SER A 110 10.34 -11.77 -6.98
N GLN A 111 9.02 -11.77 -7.11
CA GLN A 111 8.33 -10.93 -8.12
C GLN A 111 8.44 -9.45 -7.73
N THR A 112 8.23 -9.14 -6.45
CA THR A 112 8.43 -7.79 -5.90
C THR A 112 9.86 -7.31 -6.16
N LEU A 113 10.87 -8.15 -5.90
CA LEU A 113 12.27 -7.82 -6.18
C LEU A 113 12.57 -7.60 -7.67
N GLU A 114 11.89 -8.33 -8.56
CA GLU A 114 12.05 -8.13 -10.00
C GLU A 114 11.44 -6.80 -10.46
N GLU A 115 10.23 -6.48 -9.99
CA GLU A 115 9.61 -5.16 -10.24
C GLU A 115 10.50 -4.02 -9.74
N MET A 116 11.13 -4.17 -8.56
CA MET A 116 12.05 -3.17 -8.00
C MET A 116 13.25 -2.86 -8.90
N LYS A 117 13.79 -3.84 -9.62
CA LYS A 117 14.94 -3.63 -10.54
C LYS A 117 14.56 -2.77 -11.74
N ILE A 118 13.32 -2.92 -12.20
CA ILE A 118 12.82 -2.30 -13.43
C ILE A 118 12.12 -0.97 -13.14
N PHE A 119 11.82 -0.71 -11.87
CA PHE A 119 11.34 0.57 -11.37
C PHE A 119 12.45 1.63 -11.41
N VAL A 120 12.78 2.09 -12.64
CA VAL A 120 13.80 3.10 -12.90
C VAL A 120 13.14 4.46 -13.12
N GLU A 121 13.76 5.51 -12.59
CA GLU A 121 13.34 6.90 -12.73
C GLU A 121 13.57 7.39 -14.18
N ALA A 122 12.56 7.34 -15.05
CA ALA A 122 12.65 7.93 -16.39
C ALA A 122 12.32 9.43 -16.37
N ASP A 123 13.30 10.30 -16.65
CA ASP A 123 13.08 11.72 -16.96
C ASP A 123 12.36 12.55 -15.87
N GLY A 124 12.73 12.36 -14.59
CA GLY A 124 12.19 13.15 -13.47
C GLY A 124 10.69 12.97 -13.21
N LYS A 125 10.06 12.01 -13.90
CA LYS A 125 8.76 11.44 -13.57
C LYS A 125 9.00 9.98 -13.27
N MET A 126 8.46 9.47 -12.17
CA MET A 126 8.50 8.02 -11.97
C MET A 126 7.59 7.34 -13.00
N ARG A 127 8.20 6.94 -14.13
CA ARG A 127 7.63 6.14 -15.20
C ARG A 127 8.72 5.16 -15.66
N ASN A 128 8.30 3.95 -15.99
CA ASN A 128 9.20 2.86 -16.37
C ASN A 128 9.76 3.07 -17.78
N GLN A 129 11.03 2.66 -18.01
CA GLN A 129 11.78 2.97 -19.23
C GLN A 129 11.51 2.05 -20.44
N ARG A 130 10.81 0.90 -20.36
CA ARG A 130 10.67 0.02 -21.54
C ARG A 130 9.44 -0.90 -21.51
N GLY A 131 8.44 -0.63 -22.35
CA GLY A 131 7.44 -1.62 -22.80
C GLY A 131 6.13 -1.65 -22.01
N ASP A 132 5.05 -2.00 -22.71
CA ASP A 132 3.65 -1.99 -22.26
C ASP A 132 3.30 -3.05 -21.18
N ASP A 133 4.28 -3.83 -20.69
CA ASP A 133 4.09 -5.03 -19.84
C ASP A 133 4.87 -4.98 -18.50
N LEU A 134 5.06 -3.79 -17.92
CA LEU A 134 5.76 -3.66 -16.63
C LEU A 134 4.82 -3.25 -15.49
N HIS A 135 4.52 -4.23 -14.64
CA HIS A 135 3.73 -4.09 -13.42
C HIS A 135 4.53 -3.39 -12.31
N ASP A 136 3.95 -2.37 -11.68
CA ASP A 136 4.50 -1.71 -10.47
C ASP A 136 3.65 -2.00 -9.22
N ASP A 137 2.68 -2.90 -9.33
CA ASP A 137 1.67 -3.17 -8.32
C ASP A 137 2.25 -3.72 -7.01
N LEU A 138 3.27 -4.60 -7.08
CA LEU A 138 3.90 -5.17 -5.89
C LEU A 138 4.81 -4.17 -5.20
N VAL A 139 5.50 -3.32 -5.96
CA VAL A 139 6.31 -2.22 -5.43
C VAL A 139 5.40 -1.22 -4.71
N ILE A 140 4.30 -0.80 -5.32
CA ILE A 140 3.34 0.12 -4.71
C ILE A 140 2.69 -0.51 -3.47
N ALA A 141 2.26 -1.77 -3.54
CA ALA A 141 1.70 -2.47 -2.39
C ALA A 141 2.70 -2.55 -1.23
N SER A 142 3.98 -2.81 -1.52
CA SER A 142 5.03 -2.87 -0.50
C SER A 142 5.35 -1.50 0.09
N ALA A 143 5.41 -0.46 -0.73
CA ALA A 143 5.61 0.92 -0.28
C ALA A 143 4.46 1.41 0.63
N LEU A 144 3.22 1.00 0.35
CA LEU A 144 2.07 1.28 1.23
C LEU A 144 2.20 0.55 2.57
N GLY A 145 2.66 -0.71 2.57
CA GLY A 145 2.97 -1.45 3.80
C GLY A 145 3.98 -0.69 4.68
N VAL A 146 5.01 -0.12 4.06
CA VAL A 146 6.00 0.73 4.75
C VAL A 146 5.39 1.99 5.37
N GLN A 147 4.42 2.63 4.71
CA GLN A 147 3.71 3.75 5.34
C GLN A 147 2.94 3.32 6.59
N GLY A 148 2.46 2.07 6.62
CA GLY A 148 1.87 1.44 7.80
C GLY A 148 2.86 1.35 8.95
N LEU A 149 4.02 0.73 8.69
CA LEU A 149 5.13 0.60 9.66
C LEU A 149 5.56 1.97 10.21
N LYS A 150 5.80 2.94 9.33
CA LYS A 150 6.20 4.31 9.71
C LYS A 150 5.15 5.05 10.53
N CYS A 151 3.86 4.73 10.35
CA CYS A 151 2.81 5.38 11.11
C CYS A 151 2.92 5.04 12.60
N GLY A 152 3.39 3.84 12.94
CA GLY A 152 3.52 3.36 14.32
C GLY A 152 2.18 3.35 15.07
N LYS A 153 1.06 3.28 14.32
CA LYS A 153 -0.28 3.31 14.89
C LYS A 153 -0.94 1.95 14.75
N TRP A 154 -1.67 1.62 15.80
CA TRP A 154 -2.54 0.47 15.83
C TRP A 154 -3.81 0.89 16.56
N TYR A 155 -4.97 0.78 15.92
CA TYR A 155 -6.25 1.16 16.49
C TYR A 155 -6.93 -0.10 17.05
N LEU A 156 -6.86 -0.27 18.38
CA LEU A 156 -7.64 -1.24 19.16
C LEU A 156 -8.87 -0.55 19.74
#